data_AF-G2KV35-F1
#
_entry.id   AF-G2KV35-F1
#
_cell.length_a   1.000
_cell.length_b   1.000
_cell.length_c   1.000
_cell.angle_alpha   90.00
_cell.angle_beta   90.00
_cell.angle_gamma   90.00
#
_symmetry.space_group_name_H-M   'P 1'
#
loop_
_entity.id
_entity.type
_entity.pdbx_description
1 polymer ?
#
loop_
_entity_poly.entity_id
_entity_poly.type
_entity_poly.pdbx_seq_one_letter_code
_entity_poly.pdbx_strand_id
1 'polypeptide(L)'
;MFGFNKRKDFKQIYDEELLKSINLLKRDWNQAQQTQMAVADVDDQIIAQTELAKQKYEFMYRQIRKRNLKNNWIQSNVYDH
;
A
#
# COMPACT_ATOMS: atom_id res chain seq x y z
N MET A 1 -28.45 30.65 -16.02
CA MET A 1 -28.12 29.52 -15.12
C MET A 1 -26.89 28.83 -15.69
N PHE A 2 -25.70 29.07 -15.13
CA PHE A 2 -24.49 28.41 -15.58
C PHE A 2 -24.34 27.08 -14.84
N GLY A 3 -24.66 25.99 -15.53
CA GLY A 3 -24.44 24.63 -15.03
C GLY A 3 -22.94 24.37 -14.91
N PHE A 4 -22.45 24.37 -13.68
CA PHE A 4 -21.11 23.89 -13.38
C PHE A 4 -21.09 22.37 -13.62
N ASN A 5 -20.74 21.98 -14.84
CA ASN A 5 -20.35 20.60 -15.11
C ASN A 5 -19.14 20.30 -14.23
N LYS A 6 -19.38 19.64 -13.08
CA LYS A 6 -18.33 19.09 -12.23
C LYS A 6 -17.56 18.06 -13.05
N ARG A 7 -16.52 18.50 -13.76
CA ARG A 7 -15.57 17.58 -14.40
C ARG A 7 -15.00 16.70 -13.30
N LYS A 8 -15.02 15.38 -13.50
CA LYS A 8 -14.39 14.45 -12.57
C LYS A 8 -12.93 14.85 -12.41
N ASP A 9 -12.51 15.09 -11.18
CA ASP A 9 -11.10 15.33 -10.88
C ASP A 9 -10.37 13.98 -10.91
N PHE A 10 -9.90 13.61 -12.10
CA PHE A 10 -9.17 12.36 -12.32
C PHE A 10 -7.88 12.29 -11.51
N LYS A 11 -7.28 13.43 -11.14
CA LYS A 11 -6.11 13.46 -10.29
C LYS A 11 -6.49 13.04 -8.88
N GLN A 12 -7.56 13.60 -8.34
CA GLN A 12 -8.07 13.21 -7.03
C GLN A 12 -8.45 11.72 -6.98
N ILE A 13 -9.18 11.22 -7.99
CA ILE A 13 -9.57 9.80 -8.06
C ILE A 13 -8.33 8.90 -8.10
N TYR A 14 -7.33 9.25 -8.90
CA TYR A 14 -6.08 8.49 -8.96
C TYR A 14 -5.34 8.49 -7.62
N ASP A 15 -5.25 9.65 -6.97
CA ASP A 15 -4.56 9.78 -5.69
C ASP A 15 -5.29 8.99 -4.59
N GLU A 16 -6.63 8.95 -4.60
CA GLU A 16 -7.44 8.12 -3.71
C GLU A 16 -7.20 6.61 -3.95
N GLU A 17 -7.21 6.15 -5.19
CA GLU A 17 -6.93 4.75 -5.53
C GLU A 17 -5.49 4.35 -5.22
N LEU A 18 -4.54 5.26 -5.38
CA LEU A 18 -3.14 5.06 -5.00
C LEU A 18 -3.01 4.86 -3.48
N LEU A 19 -3.73 5.65 -2.68
CA LEU A 19 -3.77 5.52 -1.22
C LEU A 19 -4.44 4.22 -0.76
N LYS A 20 -5.52 3.79 -1.43
CA LYS A 20 -6.13 2.47 -1.15
C LYS A 20 -5.16 1.33 -1.47
N SER A 21 -4.49 1.42 -2.62
CA SER A 21 -3.56 0.38 -3.08
C SER A 21 -2.36 0.19 -2.16
N ILE A 22 -1.76 1.28 -1.65
CA ILE A 22 -0.63 1.14 -0.71
C ILE A 22 -1.05 0.49 0.61
N ASN A 23 -2.26 0.75 1.09
CA ASN A 23 -2.76 0.15 2.34
C ASN A 23 -2.97 -1.36 2.18
N LEU A 24 -3.48 -1.80 1.02
CA LEU A 24 -3.58 -3.22 0.69
C LEU A 24 -2.19 -3.87 0.62
N LEU A 25 -1.25 -3.27 -0.10
CA LEU A 25 0.11 -3.80 -0.22
C LEU A 25 0.83 -3.86 1.13
N LYS A 26 0.60 -2.89 2.02
CA LYS A 26 1.14 -2.92 3.38
C LYS A 26 0.58 -4.09 4.17
N ARG A 27 -0.74 -4.33 4.08
CA ARG A 27 -1.38 -5.48 4.74
C ARG A 27 -0.84 -6.80 4.20
N ASP A 28 -0.69 -6.92 2.89
CA ASP A 28 -0.17 -8.12 2.24
C ASP A 28 1.28 -8.39 2.65
N TRP A 29 2.10 -7.34 2.74
CA TRP A 29 3.48 -7.47 3.23
C TRP A 29 3.50 -7.89 4.71
N ASN A 30 2.70 -7.27 5.57
CA ASN A 30 2.59 -7.67 6.97
C ASN A 30 2.16 -9.14 7.12
N GLN A 31 1.17 -9.59 6.34
CA GLN A 31 0.71 -10.97 6.33
C GLN A 31 1.79 -11.94 5.85
N ALA A 32 2.54 -11.58 4.81
CA ALA A 32 3.66 -12.38 4.32
C ALA A 32 4.75 -12.52 5.38
N GLN A 33 5.09 -11.42 6.09
CA GLN A 33 6.04 -11.47 7.21
C GLN A 33 5.55 -12.35 8.35
N GLN A 34 4.28 -12.25 8.73
CA GLN A 34 3.70 -13.11 9.76
C GLN A 34 3.73 -14.59 9.37
N THR A 35 3.45 -14.88 8.10
CA THR A 35 3.50 -16.25 7.57
C THR A 35 4.93 -16.77 7.58
N GLN A 36 5.91 -15.97 7.15
CA GLN A 36 7.32 -16.32 7.20
C GLN A 36 7.79 -16.62 8.65
N MET A 37 7.31 -15.87 9.64
CA MET A 37 7.65 -16.10 11.05
C MET A 37 6.94 -17.32 11.66
N ALA A 38 5.73 -17.65 11.20
CA ALA A 38 4.93 -18.75 11.73
C ALA A 38 5.32 -20.13 11.16
N VAL A 39 5.98 -20.16 10.00
CA VAL A 39 6.40 -21.39 9.35
C VAL A 39 7.72 -21.87 9.98
N ALA A 40 7.73 -23.13 10.44
CA ALA A 40 8.87 -23.73 11.13
C ALA A 40 10.10 -23.96 10.23
N ASP A 41 9.88 -24.21 8.93
CA ASP A 41 10.94 -24.39 7.94
C ASP A 41 10.67 -23.45 6.76
N VAL A 42 11.36 -22.31 6.77
CA VAL A 42 11.12 -21.24 5.78
C VAL A 42 11.78 -21.64 4.48
N ASP A 43 10.97 -22.00 3.49
CA ASP A 43 11.43 -22.28 2.13
C ASP A 43 11.68 -20.98 1.33
N ASP A 44 12.56 -21.07 0.33
CA ASP A 44 12.97 -19.97 -0.55
C ASP A 44 11.77 -19.29 -1.24
N GLN A 45 10.72 -20.08 -1.52
CA GLN A 45 9.48 -19.55 -2.09
C GLN A 45 8.78 -18.55 -1.15
N ILE A 46 8.77 -18.79 0.16
CA ILE A 46 8.14 -17.90 1.15
C ILE A 46 8.96 -16.61 1.30
N ILE A 47 10.29 -16.74 1.27
CA ILE A 47 11.21 -15.58 1.28
C ILE A 47 10.98 -14.72 0.04
N ALA A 48 10.93 -15.34 -1.15
CA ALA A 48 10.71 -14.64 -2.40
C ALA A 48 9.35 -13.92 -2.44
N GLN A 49 8.30 -14.54 -1.91
CA GLN A 49 6.97 -13.91 -1.80
C GLN A 49 6.99 -12.69 -0.87
N THR A 50 7.68 -12.79 0.26
CA THR A 50 7.80 -11.69 1.23
C THR A 50 8.60 -10.53 0.67
N GLU A 51 9.73 -10.82 0.00
CA GLU A 51 10.54 -9.79 -0.65
C GLU A 51 9.78 -9.12 -1.80
N LEU A 52 9.02 -9.89 -2.60
CA LEU A 52 8.17 -9.35 -3.66
C LEU A 52 7.09 -8.41 -3.10
N ALA A 53 6.43 -8.79 -2.01
CA ALA A 53 5.42 -7.95 -1.35
C ALA A 53 6.03 -6.63 -0.84
N LYS A 54 7.21 -6.71 -0.23
CA LYS A 54 7.99 -5.55 0.21
C LYS A 54 8.36 -4.62 -0.94
N GLN A 55 8.88 -5.16 -2.05
CA GLN A 55 9.25 -4.35 -3.22
C GLN A 55 8.04 -3.64 -3.85
N LYS A 56 6.87 -4.30 -3.90
CA LYS A 56 5.62 -3.67 -4.35
C LYS A 56 5.21 -2.50 -3.45
N TYR A 57 5.27 -2.69 -2.13
CA TYR A 57 4.97 -1.63 -1.16
C TYR A 57 5.94 -0.45 -1.32
N GLU A 58 7.25 -0.71 -1.40
CA GLU A 58 8.26 0.35 -1.57
C GLU A 58 8.06 1.14 -2.87
N PHE A 59 7.77 0.46 -3.99
CA PHE A 59 7.50 1.11 -5.25
C PHE A 59 6.36 2.12 -5.13
N MET A 60 5.23 1.69 -4.54
CA MET A 60 4.06 2.55 -4.36
C MET A 60 4.31 3.68 -3.36
N TYR A 61 5.06 3.41 -2.29
CA TYR A 61 5.47 4.42 -1.32
C TYR A 61 6.30 5.54 -1.96
N ARG A 62 7.22 5.20 -2.88
CA ARG A 62 7.98 6.19 -3.66
C ARG A 62 7.07 7.05 -4.54
N GLN A 63 6.01 6.48 -5.14
CA GLN A 63 5.05 7.26 -5.94
C GLN A 63 4.25 8.25 -5.09
N ILE A 64 3.80 7.82 -3.91
CA ILE A 64 3.09 8.66 -2.95
C ILE A 64 3.97 9.82 -2.49
N ARG A 65 5.23 9.55 -2.17
CA ARG A 65 6.21 10.57 -1.78
C ARG A 65 6.44 11.60 -2.89
N LYS A 66 6.54 11.17 -4.16
CA LYS A 66 6.65 12.08 -5.31
C LYS A 66 5.43 12.99 -5.48
N ARG A 67 4.25 12.51 -5.09
CA ARG A 67 2.97 13.24 -5.20
C ARG A 67 2.64 14.09 -3.97
N ASN A 68 3.49 14.04 -2.94
CA ASN A 68 3.31 14.75 -1.68
C ASN A 68 1.94 14.49 -1.03
N LEU A 69 1.40 13.27 -1.21
CA LEU A 69 0.14 12.88 -0.58
C LEU A 69 0.37 12.74 0.92
N LYS A 70 -0.41 13.46 1.72
CA LYS A 70 -0.23 13.51 3.17
C LYS A 70 -0.36 12.11 3.77
N ASN A 71 0.62 11.76 4.61
CA ASN A 71 0.78 10.47 5.26
C ASN A 71 -0.36 10.08 6.22
N ASN A 72 -1.36 10.96 6.45
CA ASN A 72 -2.50 10.70 7.32
C ASN A 72 -3.31 9.45 6.96
N TRP A 73 -3.19 8.95 5.72
CA TRP A 73 -3.94 7.78 5.23
C TRP A 73 -3.12 6.49 5.18
N ILE A 74 -1.80 6.56 5.35
CA ILE A 74 -0.97 5.35 5.45
C ILE A 74 -1.04 4.95 6.92
N GLN A 75 -1.73 3.85 7.21
CA GLN A 75 -1.91 3.40 8.58
C GLN A 75 -0.53 3.23 9.25
N SER A 76 -0.27 4.03 10.28
CA SER A 76 0.73 3.72 11.29
C SER A 76 0.22 2.46 12.01
N ASN A 77 1.06 1.43 12.07
CA ASN A 77 0.71 0.04 12.40
C ASN A 77 -0.54 -0.15 13.29
N VAL A 78 -1.53 -0.87 12.78
CA VAL A 78 -2.53 -1.55 13.63
C VAL A 78 -1.96 -2.91 14.01
N TYR A 79 -1.06 -2.88 14.99
CA TYR A 79 -0.76 -4.00 15.89
C TYR A 79 -0.44 -3.34 17.23
N ASP A 80 -1.49 -3.05 17.99
CA ASP A 80 -1.39 -2.97 19.44
C ASP A 80 -1.64 -4.41 19.96
N HIS A 81 -0.90 -4.76 21.01
CA HIS A 81 -0.55 -6.11 21.49
C HIS A 81 -1.58 -7.25 21.38
#